data_AF-A0A3D3EVZ3-F1
#
_entry.id   AF-A0A3D3EVZ3-F1
#
_cell.length_a   1.000
_cell.length_b   1.000
_cell.length_c   1.000
_cell.angle_alpha   90.00
_cell.angle_beta   90.00
_cell.angle_gamma   90.00
#
_symmetry.space_group_name_H-M   'P 1'
#
loop_
_entity.id
_entity.type
_entity.pdbx_description
1 polymer ?
#
loop_
_entity_poly.entity_id
_entity_poly.type
_entity_poly.pdbx_seq_one_letter_code
_entity_poly.pdbx_strand_id
1 'polypeptide(L)' 'NKSKPLSDRELVDILKSEGLNISRRIIAKYRDEMGILNSRLRKK' A
#
# COMPACT_ATOMS: atom_id res chain seq x y z
N ASN A 1 0.16 12.17 2.37
CA ASN A 1 -0.96 12.22 3.35
C ASN A 1 -0.62 11.48 4.63
N LYS A 2 -0.06 12.17 5.64
CA LYS A 2 0.15 11.58 6.99
C LYS A 2 -1.17 11.28 7.72
N SER A 3 -2.24 11.99 7.38
CA SER A 3 -3.57 11.90 7.99
C SER A 3 -4.51 10.87 7.33
N LYS A 4 -4.21 10.44 6.10
CA LYS A 4 -4.94 9.37 5.39
C LYS A 4 -3.95 8.46 4.69
N PRO A 5 -3.33 7.52 5.42
CA PRO A 5 -2.44 6.54 4.83
C PRO A 5 -3.23 5.58 3.95
N LEU A 6 -2.79 5.40 2.71
CA LEU A 6 -3.38 4.44 1.79
C LEU A 6 -3.14 3.01 2.29
N SER A 7 -4.19 2.19 2.28
CA SER A 7 -4.09 0.76 2.49
C SER A 7 -3.45 0.09 1.29
N ASP A 8 -2.86 -1.08 1.53
CA ASP A 8 -2.44 -2.03 0.50
C ASP A 8 -3.52 -2.28 -0.57
N ARG A 9 -4.81 -2.35 -0.18
CA ARG A 9 -5.93 -2.54 -1.11
C ARG A 9 -6.12 -1.34 -2.06
N GLU A 10 -6.05 -0.12 -1.54
CA GLU A 10 -6.16 1.10 -2.35
C GLU A 10 -4.98 1.22 -3.33
N LEU A 11 -3.78 0.82 -2.88
CA LEU A 11 -2.61 0.72 -3.76
C LEU A 11 -2.79 -0.31 -4.88
N VAL A 12 -3.40 -1.47 -4.61
CA VAL A 12 -3.74 -2.44 -5.68
C VAL A 12 -4.68 -1.81 -6.70
N ASP A 13 -5.73 -1.12 -6.24
CA ASP A 13 -6.73 -0.53 -7.13
C ASP A 13 -6.15 0.59 -8.00
N ILE A 14 -5.28 1.43 -7.42
CA ILE A 14 -4.54 2.48 -8.15
C ILE A 14 -3.61 1.86 -9.18
N LEU A 15 -2.77 0.90 -8.79
CA LEU A 15 -1.83 0.24 -9.70
C LEU A 15 -2.55 -0.50 -10.83
N LYS A 16 -3.68 -1.13 -10.52
CA LYS A 16 -4.52 -1.77 -11.53
C LYS A 16 -5.09 -0.76 -12.53
N SER A 17 -5.45 0.43 -12.08
CA SER A 17 -5.90 1.52 -12.96
C SER A 17 -4.77 2.06 -13.86
N GLU A 18 -3.53 1.97 -13.41
CA GLU A 18 -2.32 2.31 -14.18
C GLU A 18 -1.86 1.18 -15.11
N GLY A 19 -2.58 0.04 -15.15
CA GLY A 19 -2.27 -1.13 -15.98
C GLY A 19 -1.32 -2.15 -15.32
N LEU A 20 -0.93 -1.93 -14.06
CA LEU A 20 -0.09 -2.82 -13.27
C LEU A 20 -0.95 -3.75 -12.40
N ASN A 21 -1.16 -4.99 -12.88
CA ASN A 21 -1.92 -5.99 -12.14
C ASN A 21 -1.06 -6.69 -11.07
N ILE A 22 -0.84 -6.03 -9.93
CA ILE A 22 -0.02 -6.52 -8.83
C ILE A 22 -0.89 -6.99 -7.66
N SER A 23 -0.56 -8.13 -7.07
CA SER A 23 -1.31 -8.66 -5.92
C SER A 23 -1.01 -7.90 -4.62
N ARG A 24 -2.00 -7.83 -3.72
CA ARG A 24 -1.85 -7.22 -2.38
C ARG A 24 -0.66 -7.79 -1.59
N ARG A 25 -0.36 -9.09 -1.72
CA ARG A 25 0.78 -9.75 -1.03
C ARG A 25 2.13 -9.20 -1.50
N ILE A 26 2.26 -8.88 -2.78
CA ILE A 26 3.48 -8.30 -3.34
C ILE A 26 3.69 -6.89 -2.79
N ILE A 27 2.62 -6.08 -2.73
CA ILE A 27 2.67 -4.73 -2.15
C ILE A 27 3.04 -4.79 -0.66
N ALA A 28 2.51 -5.75 0.09
CA ALA A 28 2.89 -5.96 1.49
C ALA A 28 4.40 -6.29 1.62
N LYS A 29 4.93 -7.19 0.78
CA LYS A 29 6.36 -7.52 0.74
C LYS A 29 7.23 -6.28 0.47
N TYR A 30 6.88 -5.49 -0.55
CA TYR A 30 7.60 -4.25 -0.87
C TYR A 30 7.51 -3.21 0.25
N ARG A 31 6.36 -3.11 0.93
CA ARG A 31 6.22 -2.22 2.09
C ARG A 31 7.11 -2.66 3.24
N ASP A 32 7.19 -3.95 3.52
CA ASP A 32 8.03 -4.49 4.57
C ASP A 32 9.52 -4.27 4.25
N GLU A 33 9.93 -4.50 3.01
CA GLU A 33 11.30 -4.22 2.52
C GLU A 33 11.66 -2.73 2.60
N MET A 34 10.70 -1.83 2.36
CA MET A 34 10.90 -0.39 2.53
C MET A 34 10.76 0.10 3.98
N GLY A 35 10.54 -0.79 4.95
CA GLY A 35 10.34 -0.43 6.37
C GLY A 35 9.05 0.37 6.62
N ILE A 36 8.09 0.26 5.72
CA ILE A 36 6.85 1.05 5.70
C ILE A 36 5.78 0.36 6.57
N LEU A 37 5.69 0.77 7.85
CA LEU A 37 4.64 0.31 8.79
C LEU A 37 3.22 0.44 8.25
N ASN A 38 2.36 -0.55 8.50
CA ASN A 38 0.98 -0.66 7.99
C ASN A 38 0.17 0.65 8.09
N SER A 39 -0.80 0.84 7.19
CA SER A 39 -1.61 2.07 7.14
C SER A 39 -2.33 2.37 8.47
N ARG A 40 -2.70 1.33 9.23
CA ARG A 40 -3.31 1.48 10.57
C ARG A 40 -2.37 2.10 11.59
N LEU A 41 -1.09 1.72 11.59
CA LEU A 41 -0.06 2.23 12.51
C LEU A 41 0.41 3.64 12.16
N ARG A 42 0.07 4.14 10.96
CA ARG A 42 0.44 5.48 10.49
C ARG A 42 -0.60 6.55 10.75
N LYS A 43 -1.81 6.17 11.16
CA LYS A 43 -2.90 7.10 11.46
C LYS A 43 -2.65 7.65 12.88
N LYS A 44 -2.13 8.88 12.97
CA LYS A 44 -2.21 9.69 14.20
C LYS A 44 -3.59 10.30 14.33
#